data_AF-A6N7M8-F1
#
_entry.id   AF-A6N7M8-F1
#
_cell.length_a   1.000
_cell.length_b   1.000
_cell.length_c   1.000
_cell.angle_alpha   90.00
_cell.angle_beta   90.00
_cell.angle_gamma   90.00
#
_symmetry.space_group_name_H-M   'P 1'
#
loop_
_entity.id
_entity.type
_entity.pdbx_description
1 polymer ?
#
loop_
_entity_poly.entity_id
_entity_poly.type
_entity_poly.pdbx_seq_one_letter_code
_entity_poly.pdbx_strand_id
1 'polypeptide(L)'
;DSVLDVVRKEAESCDCLQGFQITHSLGGGTGSGMGTLLISKIREEYPDRIMCTYSVCPSPKVSDTVVEPYNATLSVHQLVENADEVMCLDNEALYDICFRTLKLTTPTYGDLNHLVCAAMSGITTCLRFPGQLNSDLRKLAVNLIPFPRLHFFMIGFAPLTSRGSQQYRALTVPELTQQQFDAKNMMCAADPRHGRYLTAACMFRGRMSTKEVDEQMLNVQNKNSSYFVEWIPNNIKASVCDIPPKGLKMSTTFIGNSTAIQEMFKRVSEQFTAMFRRKAFLHWYTGGGMDEME
;
A
#
# COMPACT_ATOMS: atom_id res chain seq x y z
N ASP A 1 10.31 -25.15 0.04
CA ASP A 1 10.84 -25.88 -1.12
C ASP A 1 9.80 -26.08 -2.23
N SER A 2 8.71 -26.82 -2.01
CA SER A 2 7.72 -27.06 -3.07
C SER A 2 7.16 -25.79 -3.73
N VAL A 3 6.96 -24.71 -2.97
CA VAL A 3 6.55 -23.41 -3.52
C VAL A 3 7.66 -22.79 -4.39
N LEU A 4 8.92 -22.88 -3.97
CA LEU A 4 10.06 -22.32 -4.71
C LEU A 4 10.27 -23.04 -6.04
N ASP A 5 10.04 -24.35 -6.09
CA ASP A 5 10.14 -25.11 -7.34
C ASP A 5 9.10 -24.66 -8.38
N VAL A 6 7.88 -24.34 -7.92
CA VAL A 6 6.84 -23.77 -8.79
C VAL A 6 7.22 -22.36 -9.22
N VAL A 7 7.74 -21.53 -8.31
CA VAL A 7 8.20 -20.17 -8.63
C VAL A 7 9.31 -20.19 -9.69
N ARG A 8 10.28 -21.11 -9.58
CA ARG A 8 11.34 -21.30 -10.58
C ARG A 8 10.78 -21.64 -11.95
N LYS A 9 9.87 -22.62 -11.99
CA LYS A 9 9.23 -23.04 -13.23
C LYS A 9 8.50 -21.89 -13.94
N GLU A 10 7.79 -21.06 -13.20
CA GLU A 10 7.10 -19.89 -13.76
C GLU A 10 8.07 -18.74 -14.10
N ALA A 11 9.18 -18.59 -13.38
CA ALA A 11 10.21 -17.63 -13.71
C ALA A 11 10.92 -17.98 -15.04
N GLU A 12 11.20 -19.27 -15.26
CA GLU A 12 11.79 -19.79 -16.50
C GLU A 12 10.84 -19.72 -17.70
N SER A 13 9.52 -19.76 -17.46
CA SER A 13 8.51 -19.63 -18.52
C SER A 13 8.33 -18.19 -19.02
N CYS A 14 8.90 -17.20 -18.31
CA CYS A 14 8.83 -15.79 -18.67
C CYS A 14 9.98 -15.37 -19.58
N ASP A 15 9.68 -14.67 -20.69
CA ASP A 15 10.71 -14.09 -21.57
C ASP A 15 11.60 -13.07 -20.83
N CYS A 16 10.99 -12.21 -20.01
CA CYS A 16 11.71 -11.22 -19.20
C CYS A 16 10.94 -10.92 -17.91
N LEU A 17 11.33 -11.61 -16.84
CA LEU A 17 10.73 -11.43 -15.52
C LEU A 17 11.04 -10.04 -14.93
N GLN A 18 10.02 -9.24 -14.61
CA GLN A 18 10.23 -7.93 -13.98
C GLN A 18 10.48 -8.02 -12.48
N GLY A 19 9.74 -8.90 -11.80
CA GLY A 19 9.68 -8.95 -10.35
C GLY A 19 8.60 -9.87 -9.84
N PHE A 20 8.41 -9.85 -8.52
CA PHE A 20 7.43 -10.64 -7.79
C PHE A 20 6.46 -9.73 -7.06
N GLN A 21 5.19 -10.13 -7.03
CA GLN A 21 4.14 -9.46 -6.26
C GLN A 21 3.57 -10.43 -5.23
N ILE A 22 3.67 -10.09 -3.95
CA ILE A 22 3.20 -10.95 -2.85
C ILE A 22 2.08 -10.25 -2.09
N THR A 23 0.93 -10.87 -2.01
CA THR A 23 -0.22 -10.41 -1.20
C THR A 23 -0.30 -11.24 0.06
N HIS A 24 -0.14 -10.61 1.22
CA HIS A 24 -0.16 -11.33 2.50
C HIS A 24 -0.69 -10.45 3.65
N SER A 25 -1.06 -11.08 4.76
CA SER A 25 -1.40 -10.38 6.00
C SER A 25 -0.25 -10.50 7.00
N LEU A 26 0.02 -9.41 7.71
CA LEU A 26 1.07 -9.36 8.72
C LEU A 26 0.60 -9.90 10.09
N GLY A 27 -0.72 -9.97 10.30
CA GLY A 27 -1.29 -10.42 11.58
C GLY A 27 -1.37 -11.95 11.75
N GLY A 28 -1.55 -12.72 10.68
CA GLY A 28 -1.71 -14.18 10.73
C GLY A 28 -0.39 -14.94 10.74
N GLY A 29 -0.36 -16.22 11.11
CA GLY A 29 0.89 -17.01 11.16
C GLY A 29 1.45 -17.37 9.77
N THR A 30 0.62 -17.87 8.86
CA THR A 30 1.08 -18.31 7.52
C THR A 30 1.47 -17.12 6.64
N GLY A 31 0.60 -16.12 6.52
CA GLY A 31 0.85 -14.96 5.67
C GLY A 31 2.10 -14.18 6.10
N SER A 32 2.32 -14.05 7.40
CA SER A 32 3.42 -13.28 7.96
C SER A 32 4.73 -14.10 7.95
N GLY A 33 4.77 -15.23 8.67
CA GLY A 33 5.98 -16.06 8.81
C GLY A 33 6.40 -16.77 7.52
N MET A 34 5.49 -17.55 6.91
CA MET A 34 5.82 -18.23 5.65
C MET A 34 5.98 -17.24 4.50
N GLY A 35 5.19 -16.16 4.46
CA GLY A 35 5.31 -15.12 3.44
C GLY A 35 6.66 -14.41 3.46
N THR A 36 7.13 -14.01 4.64
CA THR A 36 8.45 -13.36 4.79
C THR A 36 9.61 -14.32 4.54
N LEU A 37 9.49 -15.60 4.93
CA LEU A 37 10.46 -16.63 4.55
C LEU A 37 10.56 -16.80 3.03
N LEU A 38 9.42 -16.83 2.33
CA LEU A 38 9.41 -16.90 0.87
C LEU A 38 10.05 -15.66 0.24
N ILE A 39 9.75 -14.46 0.76
CA ILE A 39 10.35 -13.21 0.28
C ILE A 39 11.88 -13.26 0.40
N SER A 40 12.41 -13.67 1.56
CA SER A 40 13.85 -13.81 1.78
C SER A 40 14.48 -14.82 0.80
N LYS A 41 13.88 -15.99 0.62
CA LYS A 41 14.39 -17.01 -0.30
C LYS A 41 14.33 -16.59 -1.76
N ILE A 42 13.28 -15.90 -2.19
CA ILE A 42 13.19 -15.34 -3.53
C ILE A 42 14.23 -14.24 -3.72
N ARG A 43 14.50 -13.42 -2.70
CA ARG A 43 15.53 -12.37 -2.77
C ARG A 43 16.94 -12.95 -2.87
N GLU A 44 17.23 -14.06 -2.20
CA GLU A 44 18.49 -14.80 -2.34
C GLU A 44 18.68 -15.32 -3.79
N GLU A 45 17.64 -15.86 -4.40
CA GLU A 45 17.72 -16.49 -5.73
C GLU A 45 17.61 -15.48 -6.89
N TYR A 46 16.85 -14.40 -6.71
CA TYR A 46 16.56 -13.38 -7.71
C TYR A 46 16.88 -11.96 -7.20
N PRO A 47 18.16 -11.64 -6.88
CA PRO A 47 18.54 -10.39 -6.23
C PRO A 47 18.25 -9.13 -7.07
N ASP A 48 18.32 -9.23 -8.39
CA ASP A 48 18.13 -8.09 -9.30
C ASP A 48 16.66 -7.77 -9.63
N ARG A 49 15.73 -8.61 -9.18
CA ARG A 49 14.29 -8.51 -9.50
C ARG A 49 13.56 -7.73 -8.42
N ILE A 50 12.58 -6.91 -8.84
CA ILE A 50 11.80 -6.09 -7.90
C ILE A 50 10.89 -6.97 -7.05
N MET A 51 10.93 -6.77 -5.74
CA MET A 51 10.03 -7.40 -4.78
C MET A 51 8.99 -6.40 -4.28
N CYS A 52 7.74 -6.55 -4.73
CA CYS A 52 6.62 -5.71 -4.30
C CYS A 52 5.67 -6.52 -3.42
N THR A 53 5.28 -5.97 -2.27
CA THR A 53 4.38 -6.65 -1.34
C THR A 53 3.14 -5.80 -1.07
N TYR A 54 1.97 -6.43 -1.07
CA TYR A 54 0.72 -5.86 -0.57
C TYR A 54 0.48 -6.44 0.82
N SER A 55 0.83 -5.64 1.82
CA SER A 55 0.91 -6.07 3.22
C SER A 55 -0.28 -5.52 4.00
N VAL A 56 -1.18 -6.42 4.41
CA VAL A 56 -2.33 -6.05 5.25
C VAL A 56 -1.89 -6.00 6.72
N CYS A 57 -1.82 -4.79 7.25
CA CYS A 57 -1.55 -4.49 8.65
C CYS A 57 -2.75 -4.88 9.52
N PRO A 58 -2.50 -5.50 10.70
CA PRO A 58 -3.56 -5.85 11.63
C PRO A 58 -4.21 -4.63 12.25
N SER A 59 -5.47 -4.78 12.67
CA SER A 59 -6.19 -3.78 13.44
C SER A 59 -7.07 -4.43 14.50
N PRO A 60 -7.05 -3.92 15.74
CA PRO A 60 -7.89 -4.42 16.82
C PRO A 60 -9.40 -4.20 16.58
N LYS A 61 -9.80 -3.36 15.62
CA LYS A 61 -11.21 -3.17 15.26
C LYS A 61 -11.77 -4.30 14.40
N VAL A 62 -10.91 -5.06 13.72
CA VAL A 62 -11.29 -6.02 12.67
C VAL A 62 -10.96 -7.46 13.05
N SER A 63 -9.95 -7.67 13.90
CA SER A 63 -9.53 -9.00 14.35
C SER A 63 -9.44 -9.10 15.87
N ASP A 64 -9.93 -10.21 16.40
CA ASP A 64 -9.87 -10.57 17.82
C ASP A 64 -8.57 -11.33 18.20
N THR A 65 -7.66 -11.54 17.23
CA THR A 65 -6.44 -12.30 17.47
C THR A 65 -5.43 -11.47 18.27
N VAL A 66 -5.15 -11.91 19.50
CA VAL A 66 -4.29 -11.15 20.42
C VAL A 66 -2.82 -11.15 20.03
N VAL A 67 -2.33 -12.15 19.27
CA VAL A 67 -0.90 -12.30 18.91
C VAL A 67 -0.49 -11.55 17.64
N GLU A 68 -1.40 -10.85 16.98
CA GLU A 68 -1.09 -10.12 15.73
C GLU A 68 0.07 -9.12 15.85
N PRO A 69 0.24 -8.37 16.95
CA PRO A 69 1.37 -7.44 17.09
C PRO A 69 2.74 -8.13 17.08
N TYR A 70 2.85 -9.37 17.57
CA TYR A 70 4.09 -10.16 17.48
C TYR A 70 4.40 -10.50 16.02
N ASN A 71 3.43 -11.10 15.33
CA ASN A 71 3.57 -11.51 13.94
C ASN A 71 3.90 -10.32 13.03
N ALA A 72 3.23 -9.18 13.24
CA ALA A 72 3.47 -7.98 12.47
C ALA A 72 4.84 -7.38 12.72
N THR A 73 5.31 -7.34 13.98
CA THR A 73 6.63 -6.79 14.32
C THR A 73 7.76 -7.62 13.69
N LEU A 74 7.69 -8.95 13.84
CA LEU A 74 8.65 -9.88 13.24
C LEU A 74 8.65 -9.79 11.71
N SER A 75 7.46 -9.66 11.10
CA SER A 75 7.35 -9.59 9.64
C SER A 75 7.81 -8.26 9.07
N VAL A 76 7.54 -7.16 9.75
CA VAL A 76 8.03 -5.83 9.34
C VAL A 76 9.56 -5.83 9.34
N HIS A 77 10.21 -6.46 10.32
CA HIS A 77 11.67 -6.57 10.32
C HIS A 77 12.21 -7.21 9.03
N GLN A 78 11.61 -8.33 8.61
CA GLN A 78 11.98 -9.01 7.37
C GLN A 78 11.66 -8.20 6.10
N LEU A 79 10.53 -7.47 6.10
CA LEU A 79 10.13 -6.62 4.97
C LEU A 79 11.03 -5.40 4.79
N VAL A 80 11.60 -4.87 5.88
CA VAL A 80 12.54 -3.73 5.82
C VAL A 80 13.80 -4.09 5.02
N GLU A 81 14.23 -5.34 5.06
CA GLU A 81 15.49 -5.79 4.44
C GLU A 81 15.28 -6.45 3.08
N ASN A 82 14.20 -7.22 2.91
CA ASN A 82 14.03 -8.10 1.76
C ASN A 82 13.02 -7.62 0.70
N ALA A 83 12.17 -6.64 1.02
CA ALA A 83 11.22 -6.08 0.05
C ALA A 83 11.74 -4.76 -0.53
N ASP A 84 11.49 -4.52 -1.81
CA ASP A 84 11.82 -3.23 -2.45
C ASP A 84 10.65 -2.24 -2.31
N GLU A 85 9.41 -2.71 -2.38
CA GLU A 85 8.20 -1.88 -2.23
C GLU A 85 7.19 -2.56 -1.30
N VAL A 86 6.73 -1.84 -0.28
CA VAL A 86 5.69 -2.34 0.63
C VAL A 86 4.47 -1.43 0.57
N MET A 87 3.42 -1.94 -0.06
CA MET A 87 2.12 -1.32 -0.18
C MET A 87 1.33 -1.62 1.10
N CYS A 88 1.31 -0.67 2.05
CA CYS A 88 0.66 -0.84 3.33
C CYS A 88 -0.85 -0.67 3.21
N LEU A 89 -1.58 -1.71 3.62
CA LEU A 89 -3.04 -1.74 3.67
C LEU A 89 -3.47 -1.95 5.12
N ASP A 90 -4.26 -1.05 5.67
CA ASP A 90 -4.68 -1.12 7.06
C ASP A 90 -6.16 -1.45 7.16
N ASN A 91 -6.48 -2.56 7.81
CA ASN A 91 -7.85 -2.97 8.04
C ASN A 91 -8.66 -1.91 8.81
N GLU A 92 -8.02 -1.13 9.68
CA GLU A 92 -8.67 -0.03 10.39
C GLU A 92 -9.18 1.05 9.44
N ALA A 93 -8.30 1.50 8.53
CA ALA A 93 -8.62 2.54 7.57
C ALA A 93 -9.64 2.07 6.54
N LEU A 94 -9.49 0.83 6.06
CA LEU A 94 -10.46 0.22 5.14
C LEU A 94 -11.84 0.12 5.77
N TYR A 95 -11.93 -0.29 7.03
CA TYR A 95 -13.19 -0.34 7.77
C TYR A 95 -13.80 1.06 7.93
N ASP A 96 -13.00 2.05 8.34
CA ASP A 96 -13.45 3.43 8.53
C ASP A 96 -13.93 4.06 7.20
N ILE A 97 -13.27 3.75 6.07
CA ILE A 97 -13.73 4.15 4.72
C ILE A 97 -15.10 3.53 4.40
N CYS A 98 -15.25 2.22 4.57
CA CYS A 98 -16.50 1.52 4.32
C CYS A 98 -17.65 2.07 5.17
N PHE A 99 -17.41 2.27 6.46
CA PHE A 99 -18.41 2.71 7.41
C PHE A 99 -18.76 4.20 7.24
N ARG A 100 -17.75 5.08 7.24
CA ARG A 100 -17.95 6.54 7.27
C ARG A 100 -18.17 7.15 5.88
N THR A 101 -17.41 6.71 4.88
CA THR A 101 -17.42 7.29 3.53
C THR A 101 -18.44 6.60 2.65
N LEU A 102 -18.43 5.26 2.59
CA LEU A 102 -19.38 4.49 1.77
C LEU A 102 -20.76 4.29 2.42
N LYS A 103 -20.89 4.64 3.71
CA LYS A 103 -22.15 4.54 4.49
C LYS A 103 -22.67 3.11 4.60
N LEU A 104 -21.77 2.12 4.66
CA LEU A 104 -22.12 0.73 4.94
C LEU A 104 -22.25 0.54 6.45
N THR A 105 -23.42 0.14 6.93
CA THR A 105 -23.69 -0.04 8.37
C THR A 105 -22.92 -1.21 8.97
N THR A 106 -22.71 -2.29 8.19
CA THR A 106 -21.98 -3.49 8.60
C THR A 106 -20.99 -3.89 7.51
N PRO A 107 -19.78 -3.27 7.47
CA PRO A 107 -18.75 -3.64 6.50
C PRO A 107 -18.35 -5.12 6.64
N THR A 108 -18.34 -5.84 5.54
CA THR A 108 -17.86 -7.22 5.46
C THR A 108 -16.47 -7.27 4.85
N TYR A 109 -15.73 -8.37 5.04
CA TYR A 109 -14.44 -8.57 4.35
C TYR A 109 -14.55 -8.46 2.83
N GLY A 110 -15.71 -8.79 2.23
CA GLY A 110 -15.95 -8.58 0.81
C GLY A 110 -15.87 -7.11 0.40
N ASP A 111 -16.36 -6.19 1.25
CA ASP A 111 -16.31 -4.75 1.02
C ASP A 111 -14.88 -4.20 1.15
N LEU A 112 -14.13 -4.65 2.16
CA LEU A 112 -12.73 -4.30 2.34
C LEU A 112 -11.89 -4.78 1.15
N ASN A 113 -12.09 -6.03 0.72
CA ASN A 113 -11.41 -6.61 -0.42
C ASN A 113 -11.74 -5.89 -1.72
N HIS A 114 -12.96 -5.37 -1.88
CA HIS A 114 -13.31 -4.56 -3.05
C HIS A 114 -12.46 -3.29 -3.13
N LEU A 115 -12.19 -2.62 -2.01
CA LEU A 115 -11.30 -1.45 -1.95
C LEU A 115 -9.85 -1.82 -2.28
N VAL A 116 -9.34 -2.89 -1.67
CA VAL A 116 -7.97 -3.39 -1.92
C VAL A 116 -7.79 -3.74 -3.39
N CYS A 117 -8.72 -4.47 -3.99
CA CYS A 117 -8.68 -4.83 -5.41
C CYS A 117 -8.70 -3.60 -6.32
N ALA A 118 -9.46 -2.56 -5.98
CA ALA A 118 -9.49 -1.31 -6.75
C ALA A 118 -8.13 -0.60 -6.72
N ALA A 119 -7.49 -0.52 -5.54
CA ALA A 119 -6.16 0.06 -5.39
C ALA A 119 -5.07 -0.76 -6.09
N MET A 120 -5.05 -2.09 -5.91
CA MET A 120 -4.10 -2.97 -6.59
C MET A 120 -4.23 -2.90 -8.12
N SER A 121 -5.46 -2.88 -8.63
CA SER A 121 -5.73 -2.68 -10.05
C SER A 121 -5.20 -1.32 -10.51
N GLY A 122 -5.37 -0.27 -9.71
CA GLY A 122 -4.83 1.07 -9.95
C GLY A 122 -3.32 1.09 -10.09
N ILE A 123 -2.59 0.58 -9.09
CA ILE A 123 -1.12 0.55 -9.03
C ILE A 123 -0.54 -0.20 -10.24
N THR A 124 -1.11 -1.36 -10.58
CA THR A 124 -0.63 -2.20 -11.68
C THR A 124 -1.13 -1.76 -13.07
N THR A 125 -1.84 -0.63 -13.18
CA THR A 125 -2.45 -0.20 -14.45
C THR A 125 -1.40 0.01 -15.55
N CYS A 126 -0.32 0.71 -15.24
CA CYS A 126 0.74 1.03 -16.22
C CYS A 126 1.54 -0.19 -16.68
N LEU A 127 1.40 -1.34 -16.01
CA LEU A 127 1.99 -2.61 -16.45
C LEU A 127 1.08 -3.35 -17.42
N ARG A 128 -0.24 -3.23 -17.22
CA ARG A 128 -1.25 -4.04 -17.92
C ARG A 128 -1.82 -3.35 -19.16
N PHE A 129 -1.77 -2.03 -19.20
CA PHE A 129 -2.38 -1.24 -20.25
C PHE A 129 -1.39 -0.20 -20.79
N PRO A 130 -1.41 0.05 -22.11
CA PRO A 130 -0.70 1.19 -22.67
C PRO A 130 -1.36 2.48 -22.15
N GLY A 131 -0.59 3.29 -21.43
CA GLY A 131 -0.95 4.66 -21.07
C GLY A 131 -0.17 5.69 -21.87
N GLN A 132 -0.64 6.94 -21.82
CA GLN A 132 0.06 8.09 -22.39
C GLN A 132 1.35 8.39 -21.63
N LEU A 133 1.35 8.12 -20.32
CA LEU A 133 2.51 8.27 -19.45
C LEU A 133 2.63 7.04 -18.54
N ASN A 134 3.58 6.16 -18.88
CA ASN A 134 3.77 4.87 -18.19
C ASN A 134 4.88 4.92 -17.15
N SER A 135 4.62 4.25 -16.04
CA SER A 135 5.56 3.95 -14.97
C SER A 135 5.58 2.44 -14.76
N ASP A 136 6.71 1.79 -15.03
CA ASP A 136 6.93 0.39 -14.65
C ASP A 136 7.24 0.29 -13.15
N LEU A 137 7.28 -0.94 -12.60
CA LEU A 137 7.56 -1.14 -11.16
C LEU A 137 8.91 -0.58 -10.76
N ARG A 138 9.94 -0.75 -11.61
CA ARG A 138 11.29 -0.26 -11.31
C ARG A 138 11.35 1.26 -11.27
N LYS A 139 10.69 1.95 -12.20
CA LYS A 139 10.57 3.41 -12.27
C LYS A 139 9.72 3.93 -11.11
N LEU A 140 8.72 3.18 -10.67
CA LEU A 140 7.96 3.50 -9.46
C LEU A 140 8.87 3.47 -8.24
N ALA A 141 9.62 2.38 -8.03
CA ALA A 141 10.61 2.25 -6.96
C ALA A 141 11.63 3.40 -6.98
N VAL A 142 12.26 3.66 -8.13
CA VAL A 142 13.30 4.70 -8.27
C VAL A 142 12.75 6.11 -8.00
N ASN A 143 11.52 6.39 -8.39
CA ASN A 143 10.92 7.72 -8.15
C ASN A 143 10.38 7.89 -6.73
N LEU A 144 9.95 6.81 -6.08
CA LEU A 144 9.27 6.88 -4.79
C LEU A 144 10.17 6.58 -3.59
N ILE A 145 11.31 5.93 -3.78
CA ILE A 145 12.17 5.49 -2.67
C ILE A 145 13.47 6.31 -2.67
N PRO A 146 13.53 7.40 -1.90
CA PRO A 146 14.77 8.16 -1.73
C PRO A 146 15.80 7.42 -0.86
N PHE A 147 15.33 6.57 0.06
CA PHE A 147 16.17 5.82 1.00
C PHE A 147 15.75 4.36 1.05
N PRO A 148 16.68 3.38 0.98
CA PRO A 148 16.33 1.96 0.82
C PRO A 148 15.39 1.37 1.89
N ARG A 149 15.43 1.85 3.13
CA ARG A 149 14.58 1.37 4.24
C ARG A 149 13.24 2.11 4.36
N LEU A 150 13.05 3.17 3.59
CA LEU A 150 11.84 4.01 3.61
C LEU A 150 10.99 3.73 2.37
N HIS A 151 10.58 2.48 2.23
CA HIS A 151 9.85 1.93 1.08
C HIS A 151 8.43 1.45 1.45
N PHE A 152 7.90 1.92 2.57
CA PHE A 152 6.53 1.68 3.01
C PHE A 152 5.62 2.80 2.51
N PHE A 153 4.65 2.44 1.67
CA PHE A 153 3.77 3.38 1.01
C PHE A 153 2.37 3.40 1.61
N MET A 154 1.83 4.59 1.80
CA MET A 154 0.42 4.83 2.06
C MET A 154 -0.34 4.85 0.74
N ILE A 155 -1.33 3.98 0.59
CA ILE A 155 -2.13 3.90 -0.63
C ILE A 155 -3.43 4.68 -0.44
N GLY A 156 -3.94 5.29 -1.50
CA GLY A 156 -5.27 5.86 -1.55
C GLY A 156 -5.97 5.53 -2.86
N PHE A 157 -7.30 5.55 -2.86
CA PHE A 157 -8.09 5.40 -4.07
C PHE A 157 -9.15 6.49 -4.13
N ALA A 158 -9.37 7.04 -5.32
CA ALA A 158 -10.50 7.91 -5.60
C ALA A 158 -11.09 7.58 -6.98
N PRO A 159 -12.41 7.70 -7.17
CA PRO A 159 -13.38 8.20 -6.21
C PRO A 159 -13.86 7.14 -5.21
N LEU A 160 -14.12 7.57 -3.98
CA LEU A 160 -14.85 6.78 -2.98
C LEU A 160 -16.25 7.38 -2.83
N THR A 161 -17.20 6.83 -3.59
CA THR A 161 -18.60 7.28 -3.57
C THR A 161 -19.51 6.15 -3.13
N SER A 162 -20.44 6.44 -2.21
CA SER A 162 -21.52 5.52 -1.87
C SER A 162 -22.41 5.27 -3.10
N ARG A 163 -23.08 4.11 -3.14
CA ARG A 163 -23.99 3.73 -4.25
C ARG A 163 -25.10 4.76 -4.48
N GLY A 164 -25.59 5.41 -3.42
CA GLY A 164 -26.65 6.42 -3.51
C GLY A 164 -26.17 7.79 -4.01
N SER A 165 -24.90 8.13 -3.78
CA SER A 165 -24.35 9.45 -4.17
C SER A 165 -23.64 9.43 -5.54
N GLN A 166 -23.41 8.25 -6.12
CA GLN A 166 -22.65 8.08 -7.35
C GLN A 166 -23.27 8.81 -8.56
N GLN A 167 -24.60 8.93 -8.63
CA GLN A 167 -25.29 9.61 -9.74
C GLN A 167 -25.23 11.14 -9.65
N TYR A 168 -25.04 11.69 -8.45
CA TYR A 168 -25.13 13.14 -8.19
C TYR A 168 -23.76 13.84 -8.20
N ARG A 169 -22.65 13.08 -8.19
CA ARG A 169 -21.29 13.64 -8.12
C ARG A 169 -20.66 13.70 -9.50
N ALA A 170 -20.36 14.92 -9.95
CA ALA A 170 -19.61 15.14 -11.18
C ALA A 170 -18.12 14.83 -10.94
N LEU A 171 -17.66 13.68 -11.42
CA LEU A 171 -16.25 13.32 -11.33
C LEU A 171 -15.43 14.22 -12.28
N THR A 172 -14.53 15.02 -11.74
CA THR A 172 -13.60 15.89 -12.48
C THR A 172 -12.16 15.67 -11.99
N VAL A 173 -11.15 16.04 -12.80
CA VAL A 173 -9.73 15.89 -12.41
C VAL A 173 -9.39 16.66 -11.11
N PRO A 174 -9.86 17.91 -10.90
CA PRO A 174 -9.65 18.60 -9.63
C PRO A 174 -10.28 17.90 -8.43
N GLU A 175 -11.51 17.37 -8.57
CA GLU A 175 -12.17 16.63 -7.48
C GLU A 175 -11.44 15.33 -7.13
N LEU A 176 -10.98 14.59 -8.14
CA LEU A 176 -10.19 13.38 -7.94
C LEU A 176 -8.88 13.71 -7.23
N THR A 177 -8.19 14.74 -7.70
CA THR A 177 -6.94 15.24 -7.12
C THR A 177 -7.13 15.61 -5.65
N GLN A 178 -8.16 16.39 -5.32
CA GLN A 178 -8.42 16.80 -3.94
C GLN A 178 -8.73 15.60 -3.04
N GLN A 179 -9.49 14.63 -3.55
CA GLN A 179 -9.81 13.40 -2.82
C GLN A 179 -8.59 12.53 -2.55
N GLN A 180 -7.58 12.52 -3.41
CA GLN A 180 -6.38 11.70 -3.19
C GLN A 180 -5.58 12.13 -1.97
N PHE A 181 -5.52 13.43 -1.69
CA PHE A 181 -4.77 13.99 -0.57
C PHE A 181 -5.63 14.14 0.70
N ASP A 182 -6.89 13.70 0.68
CA ASP A 182 -7.73 13.67 1.87
C ASP A 182 -7.32 12.48 2.76
N ALA A 183 -7.08 12.74 4.04
CA ALA A 183 -6.72 11.73 5.03
C ALA A 183 -7.77 10.61 5.10
N LYS A 184 -9.05 10.94 4.85
CA LYS A 184 -10.17 9.98 4.88
C LYS A 184 -10.14 8.94 3.75
N ASN A 185 -9.37 9.19 2.69
CA ASN A 185 -9.28 8.31 1.53
C ASN A 185 -8.01 7.46 1.54
N MET A 186 -7.17 7.61 2.56
CA MET A 186 -5.99 6.78 2.76
C MET A 186 -6.41 5.40 3.28
N MET A 187 -5.86 4.36 2.65
CA MET A 187 -6.04 2.96 3.05
C MET A 187 -5.07 2.53 4.14
N CYS A 188 -4.33 3.48 4.73
CA CYS A 188 -3.48 3.27 5.90
C CYS A 188 -3.97 4.22 7.00
N ALA A 189 -4.15 3.74 8.24
CA ALA A 189 -4.66 4.58 9.33
C ALA A 189 -3.52 5.44 9.90
N ALA A 190 -3.18 6.48 9.15
CA ALA A 190 -2.27 7.55 9.52
C ALA A 190 -2.76 8.86 8.89
N ASP A 191 -2.71 9.97 9.61
CA ASP A 191 -3.05 11.28 9.03
C ASP A 191 -1.83 11.85 8.29
N PRO A 192 -1.89 12.02 6.95
CA PRO A 192 -0.77 12.57 6.20
C PRO A 192 -0.34 13.98 6.65
N ARG A 193 -1.21 14.73 7.34
CA ARG A 193 -0.93 16.08 7.84
C ARG A 193 0.00 16.09 9.04
N HIS A 194 0.12 14.99 9.79
CA HIS A 194 1.07 14.86 10.89
C HIS A 194 2.49 14.56 10.41
N GLY A 195 2.69 14.38 9.10
CA GLY A 195 3.97 14.15 8.48
C GLY A 195 4.24 15.06 7.29
N ARG A 196 5.27 14.70 6.53
CA ARG A 196 5.56 15.26 5.23
C ARG A 196 5.72 14.15 4.22
N TYR A 197 5.23 14.38 3.01
CA TYR A 197 5.47 13.52 1.87
C TYR A 197 6.91 13.68 1.41
N LEU A 198 7.64 12.57 1.39
CA LEU A 198 8.93 12.46 0.72
C LEU A 198 8.71 12.50 -0.79
N THR A 199 7.87 11.58 -1.27
CA THR A 199 7.52 11.39 -2.68
C THR A 199 6.07 10.93 -2.78
N ALA A 200 5.43 11.14 -3.94
CA ALA A 200 4.09 10.67 -4.21
C ALA A 200 3.93 10.31 -5.69
N ALA A 201 3.10 9.31 -5.97
CA ALA A 201 2.66 8.95 -7.30
C ALA A 201 1.14 8.93 -7.39
N CYS A 202 0.61 9.52 -8.46
CA CYS A 202 -0.82 9.57 -8.77
C CYS A 202 -1.08 8.90 -10.11
N MET A 203 -1.75 7.75 -10.08
CA MET A 203 -2.06 6.93 -11.24
C MET A 203 -3.50 7.22 -11.70
N PHE A 204 -3.65 8.15 -12.64
CA PHE A 204 -4.94 8.52 -13.21
C PHE A 204 -5.38 7.55 -14.30
N ARG A 205 -6.68 7.28 -14.35
CA ARG A 205 -7.30 6.39 -15.32
C ARG A 205 -8.56 6.98 -15.92
N GLY A 206 -8.74 6.76 -17.21
CA GLY A 206 -9.83 7.30 -18.02
C GLY A 206 -9.36 8.42 -18.94
N ARG A 207 -10.22 8.81 -19.88
CA ARG A 207 -9.91 9.86 -20.85
C ARG A 207 -9.91 11.23 -20.17
N MET A 208 -8.72 11.80 -20.01
CA MET A 208 -8.52 13.12 -19.42
C MET A 208 -7.34 13.85 -20.08
N SER A 209 -7.29 15.16 -19.90
CA SER A 209 -6.18 15.98 -20.39
C SER A 209 -4.97 15.84 -19.47
N THR A 210 -3.84 15.39 -20.00
CA THR A 210 -2.56 15.33 -19.25
C THR A 210 -2.16 16.70 -18.72
N LYS A 211 -2.40 17.76 -19.51
CA LYS A 211 -2.16 19.14 -19.10
C LYS A 211 -2.98 19.53 -17.85
N GLU A 212 -4.25 19.15 -17.81
CA GLU A 212 -5.10 19.45 -16.65
C GLU A 212 -4.64 18.69 -15.40
N VAL A 213 -4.21 17.44 -15.56
CA VAL A 213 -3.64 16.64 -14.46
C VAL A 213 -2.38 17.32 -13.90
N ASP A 214 -1.46 17.72 -14.76
CA ASP A 214 -0.20 18.35 -14.34
C ASP A 214 -0.46 19.70 -13.63
N GLU A 215 -1.38 20.52 -14.15
CA GLU A 215 -1.80 21.77 -13.52
C GLU A 215 -2.41 21.55 -12.13
N GLN A 216 -3.26 20.52 -11.96
CA GLN A 216 -3.85 20.21 -10.66
C GLN A 216 -2.82 19.66 -9.66
N MET A 217 -1.87 18.82 -10.10
CA MET A 217 -0.79 18.34 -9.24
C MET A 217 0.09 19.49 -8.75
N LEU A 218 0.46 20.41 -9.65
CA LEU A 218 1.24 21.60 -9.28
C LEU A 218 0.48 22.50 -8.31
N ASN A 219 -0.83 22.68 -8.52
CA ASN A 219 -1.68 23.46 -7.63
C ASN A 219 -1.74 22.87 -6.21
N VAL A 220 -1.85 21.54 -6.09
CA VAL A 220 -1.81 20.87 -4.78
C VAL A 220 -0.45 21.06 -4.12
N GLN A 221 0.64 20.86 -4.86
CA GLN A 221 1.99 21.04 -4.32
C GLN A 221 2.21 22.46 -3.79
N ASN A 222 1.76 23.48 -4.53
CA ASN A 222 1.90 24.87 -4.12
C ASN A 222 1.03 25.22 -2.91
N LYS A 223 -0.22 24.75 -2.87
CA LYS A 223 -1.13 24.99 -1.73
C LYS A 223 -0.68 24.31 -0.45
N ASN A 224 -0.08 23.14 -0.58
CA ASN A 224 0.29 22.25 0.52
C ASN A 224 1.82 22.13 0.67
N SER A 225 2.58 23.14 0.25
CA SER A 225 4.05 23.09 0.17
C SER A 225 4.72 22.68 1.49
N SER A 226 4.14 23.09 2.63
CA SER A 226 4.60 22.71 3.97
C SER A 226 4.51 21.21 4.27
N TYR A 227 3.61 20.49 3.61
CA TYR A 227 3.42 19.04 3.73
C TYR A 227 4.31 18.23 2.79
N PHE A 228 5.08 18.88 1.91
CA PHE A 228 6.07 18.24 1.06
C PHE A 228 7.48 18.58 1.55
N VAL A 229 8.43 17.67 1.38
CA VAL A 229 9.84 17.98 1.69
C VAL A 229 10.44 18.92 0.65
N GLU A 230 11.14 19.95 1.12
CA GLU A 230 11.70 21.01 0.27
C GLU A 230 12.97 20.56 -0.47
N TRP A 231 13.69 19.57 0.06
CA TRP A 231 14.97 19.10 -0.47
C TRP A 231 14.84 18.06 -1.58
N ILE A 232 13.64 17.49 -1.81
CA ILE A 232 13.33 16.70 -3.01
C ILE A 232 12.49 17.57 -3.95
N PRO A 233 13.09 18.17 -5.00
CA PRO A 233 12.31 18.91 -5.98
C PRO A 233 11.43 17.96 -6.79
N ASN A 234 10.24 18.44 -7.22
CA ASN A 234 9.34 17.71 -8.12
C ASN A 234 9.02 16.28 -7.66
N ASN A 235 8.64 16.15 -6.38
CA ASN A 235 8.44 14.88 -5.68
C ASN A 235 7.09 14.20 -5.95
N ILE A 236 6.20 14.82 -6.72
CA ILE A 236 4.94 14.21 -7.18
C ILE A 236 5.12 13.76 -8.64
N LYS A 237 4.78 12.50 -8.93
CA LYS A 237 4.69 11.96 -10.29
C LYS A 237 3.25 11.61 -10.62
N ALA A 238 2.74 12.14 -11.73
CA ALA A 238 1.48 11.68 -12.28
C ALA A 238 1.75 10.57 -13.31
N SER A 239 0.76 9.73 -13.58
CA SER A 239 0.72 8.80 -14.72
C SER A 239 -0.71 8.73 -15.22
N VAL A 240 -0.91 8.61 -16.53
CA VAL A 240 -2.24 8.68 -17.15
C VAL A 240 -2.44 7.49 -18.07
N CYS A 241 -3.51 6.73 -17.81
CA CYS A 241 -3.96 5.62 -18.64
C CYS A 241 -5.35 5.90 -19.21
N ASP A 242 -5.53 5.72 -20.51
CA ASP A 242 -6.82 5.99 -21.18
C ASP A 242 -7.92 4.97 -20.83
N ILE A 243 -7.55 3.82 -20.26
CA ILE A 243 -8.48 2.71 -19.96
C ILE A 243 -8.99 2.84 -18.51
N PRO A 244 -10.26 3.23 -18.31
CA PRO A 244 -10.84 3.37 -16.98
C PRO A 244 -11.11 2.00 -16.33
N PRO A 245 -11.28 1.94 -15.00
CA PRO A 245 -11.70 0.72 -14.33
C PRO A 245 -13.19 0.44 -14.58
N LYS A 246 -13.61 -0.81 -14.34
CA LYS A 246 -15.00 -1.25 -14.56
C LYS A 246 -15.96 -0.46 -13.67
N GLY A 247 -17.01 0.12 -14.27
CA GLY A 247 -18.07 0.82 -13.55
C GLY A 247 -17.78 2.29 -13.22
N LEU A 248 -16.61 2.83 -13.57
CA LEU A 248 -16.27 4.23 -13.41
C LEU A 248 -15.76 4.82 -14.74
N LYS A 249 -16.00 6.11 -14.97
CA LYS A 249 -15.46 6.82 -16.14
C LYS A 249 -14.03 7.31 -15.92
N MET A 250 -13.73 7.70 -14.69
CA MET A 250 -12.42 8.16 -14.26
C MET A 250 -12.13 7.66 -12.84
N SER A 251 -10.87 7.37 -12.58
CA SER A 251 -10.38 7.06 -11.24
C SER A 251 -8.94 7.51 -11.10
N THR A 252 -8.45 7.51 -9.88
CA THR A 252 -7.06 7.77 -9.60
C THR A 252 -6.62 6.97 -8.38
N THR A 253 -5.37 6.52 -8.39
CA THR A 253 -4.78 5.75 -7.29
C THR A 253 -3.56 6.49 -6.81
N PHE A 254 -3.50 6.70 -5.51
CA PHE A 254 -2.45 7.44 -4.83
C PHE A 254 -1.49 6.47 -4.17
N ILE A 255 -0.19 6.73 -4.29
CA ILE A 255 0.87 6.05 -3.58
C ILE A 255 1.75 7.13 -2.98
N GLY A 256 1.71 7.27 -1.66
CA GLY A 256 2.47 8.29 -0.94
C GLY A 256 3.55 7.66 -0.08
N ASN A 257 4.79 8.11 -0.23
CA ASN A 257 5.84 7.90 0.76
C ASN A 257 5.80 9.07 1.74
N SER A 258 5.20 8.86 2.92
CA SER A 258 5.01 9.91 3.93
C SER A 258 5.61 9.50 5.26
N THR A 259 6.21 10.46 5.97
CA THR A 259 6.67 10.24 7.34
C THR A 259 5.52 9.99 8.33
N ALA A 260 4.27 10.24 7.92
CA ALA A 260 3.08 9.92 8.71
C ALA A 260 2.89 8.41 8.92
N ILE A 261 3.46 7.55 8.06
CA ILE A 261 3.39 6.07 8.20
C ILE A 261 3.89 5.58 9.58
N GLN A 262 4.73 6.39 10.25
CA GLN A 262 5.18 6.11 11.61
C GLN A 262 4.03 5.90 12.61
N GLU A 263 2.84 6.48 12.40
CA GLU A 263 1.69 6.31 13.30
C GLU A 263 1.22 4.85 13.32
N MET A 264 1.18 4.21 12.15
CA MET A 264 0.85 2.79 12.02
C MET A 264 1.89 1.94 12.76
N PHE A 265 3.18 2.20 12.53
CA PHE A 265 4.25 1.46 13.21
C PHE A 265 4.28 1.69 14.73
N LYS A 266 4.03 2.92 15.19
CA LYS A 266 3.91 3.24 16.63
C LYS A 266 2.78 2.45 17.27
N ARG A 267 1.61 2.38 16.62
CA ARG A 267 0.47 1.59 17.11
C ARG A 267 0.82 0.12 17.28
N VAL A 268 1.44 -0.50 16.27
CA VAL A 268 1.87 -1.91 16.33
C VAL A 268 2.93 -2.09 17.43
N SER A 269 3.91 -1.18 17.51
CA SER A 269 4.99 -1.23 18.50
C SER A 269 4.49 -1.08 19.94
N GLU A 270 3.52 -0.21 20.20
CA GLU A 270 2.91 -0.04 21.52
C GLU A 270 2.19 -1.31 21.98
N GLN A 271 1.42 -1.93 21.07
CA GLN A 271 0.72 -3.19 21.35
C GLN A 271 1.69 -4.35 21.58
N PHE A 272 2.73 -4.47 20.74
CA PHE A 272 3.81 -5.42 20.92
C PHE A 272 4.48 -5.26 22.29
N THR A 273 4.86 -4.02 22.63
CA THR A 273 5.54 -3.71 23.89
C THR A 273 4.68 -4.07 25.11
N ALA A 274 3.38 -3.79 25.05
CA ALA A 274 2.44 -4.13 26.12
C ALA A 274 2.35 -5.64 26.37
N MET A 275 2.39 -6.45 25.31
CA MET A 275 2.37 -7.91 25.41
C MET A 275 3.72 -8.50 25.81
N PHE A 276 4.80 -8.04 25.18
CA PHE A 276 6.14 -8.56 25.38
C PHE A 276 6.65 -8.30 26.81
N ARG A 277 6.34 -7.13 27.39
CA ARG A 277 6.63 -6.84 28.81
C ARG A 277 6.02 -7.85 29.78
N ARG A 278 4.89 -8.45 29.42
CA ARG A 278 4.20 -9.47 30.23
C ARG A 278 4.60 -10.89 29.83
N LYS A 279 5.46 -11.07 28.83
CA LYS A 279 5.79 -12.35 28.19
C LYS A 279 4.55 -13.17 27.81
N ALA A 280 3.45 -12.48 27.47
CA ALA A 280 2.20 -13.14 27.11
C ALA A 280 2.37 -13.86 25.77
N PHE A 281 1.93 -15.12 25.70
CA PHE A 281 1.98 -15.99 24.51
C PHE A 281 3.38 -16.31 23.95
N LEU A 282 4.45 -15.92 24.65
CA LEU A 282 5.84 -16.10 24.19
C LEU A 282 6.25 -17.58 24.05
N HIS A 283 5.64 -18.46 24.85
CA HIS A 283 5.86 -19.91 24.79
C HIS A 283 5.46 -20.56 23.45
N TRP A 284 4.57 -19.94 22.68
CA TRP A 284 4.23 -20.43 21.34
C TRP A 284 5.35 -20.19 20.32
N TYR A 285 6.07 -19.07 20.45
CA TYR A 285 7.19 -18.71 19.57
C TYR A 285 8.45 -19.46 19.96
N THR A 286 8.77 -19.50 21.26
CA THR A 286 9.92 -20.26 21.77
C THR A 286 9.76 -21.77 21.60
N GLY A 287 8.53 -22.29 21.76
CA GLY A 287 8.21 -23.67 21.41
C GLY A 287 8.32 -23.98 19.91
N GLY A 288 8.23 -22.96 19.05
CA GLY A 288 8.49 -23.05 17.61
C GLY A 288 9.98 -22.94 17.23
N GLY A 289 10.87 -22.77 18.20
CA GLY A 289 12.33 -22.70 18.00
C GLY A 289 12.92 -21.29 17.92
N MET A 290 12.12 -20.24 18.12
CA MET A 290 12.61 -18.85 18.18
C MET A 290 13.21 -18.52 19.56
N ASP A 291 14.18 -17.62 19.61
CA ASP A 291 14.72 -17.10 20.88
C ASP A 291 14.00 -15.80 21.28
N GLU A 292 14.01 -15.44 22.57
CA GLU A 292 13.47 -14.16 23.06
C GLU A 292 14.24 -12.94 22.53
N MET A 293 15.44 -13.14 21.98
CA MET A 293 16.28 -12.11 21.38
C MET A 293 15.90 -11.75 19.93
N GLU A 294 15.18 -12.64 19.23
CA GLU A 294 14.62 -12.39 17.89
C GLU A 294 13.35 -11.52 17.96
#